data_AF-A0ABD5UR89-F1
#
_entry.id   AF-A0ABD5UR89-F1
#
_cell.length_a   1.000
_cell.length_b   1.000
_cell.length_c   1.000
_cell.angle_alpha   90.00
_cell.angle_beta   90.00
_cell.angle_gamma   90.00
#
_symmetry.space_group_name_H-M   'P 1'
#
loop_
_entity.id
_entity.type
_entity.pdbx_description
1 polymer ?
#
loop_
_entity_poly.entity_id
_entity_poly.type
_entity_poly.pdbx_seq_one_letter_code
_entity_poly.pdbx_strand_id
1 'polypeptide(L)'
;MHDAGAVEFDKNRGTVERGPMADTYHTYLERPADDGRSWPQYYGGLAGMSGVSIVLTATLFSGPVPIVALVSLVALAGLAAYHWSTAVER
;
A
#
# COMPACT_ATOMS: atom_id res chain seq x y z
N MET A 1 15.49 14.46 16.77
CA MET A 1 16.17 13.28 16.16
C MET A 1 17.15 12.61 17.12
N HIS A 2 17.92 13.34 17.95
CA HIS A 2 18.73 12.73 19.03
C HIS A 2 17.86 12.14 20.16
N ASP A 3 16.70 12.75 20.45
CA ASP A 3 15.74 12.30 21.49
C ASP A 3 15.10 10.92 21.29
N ALA A 4 15.27 10.28 20.12
CA ALA A 4 14.74 8.93 19.90
C ALA A 4 15.63 7.84 20.53
N GLY A 5 16.86 8.17 20.97
CA GLY A 5 17.78 7.20 21.58
C GLY A 5 18.27 6.09 20.65
N ALA A 6 18.00 6.21 19.34
CA ALA A 6 18.45 5.27 18.32
C ALA A 6 19.95 5.38 18.03
N VAL A 7 20.51 6.57 18.22
CA VAL A 7 21.88 6.91 17.82
C VAL A 7 22.46 7.88 18.83
N GLU A 8 23.69 7.62 19.27
CA GLU A 8 24.45 8.52 20.12
C GLU A 8 25.51 9.23 19.27
N PHE A 9 25.44 10.55 19.24
CA PHE A 9 26.37 11.38 18.47
C PHE A 9 27.35 12.09 19.40
N ASP A 10 28.63 11.74 19.30
CA ASP A 10 29.73 12.45 19.96
C ASP A 10 30.24 13.58 19.05
N LYS A 11 29.86 14.82 19.38
CA LYS A 11 30.27 16.03 18.66
C LYS A 11 31.76 16.32 18.75
N ASN A 12 32.42 15.95 19.84
CA ASN A 12 33.82 16.24 20.06
C ASN A 12 34.73 15.33 19.23
N ARG A 13 34.25 14.10 18.96
CA ARG A 13 34.98 13.10 18.15
C ARG A 13 34.44 12.94 16.73
N GLY A 14 33.27 13.52 16.44
CA GLY A 14 32.59 13.39 15.14
C GLY A 14 32.09 11.97 14.88
N THR A 15 31.89 11.16 15.92
CA THR A 15 31.52 9.74 15.81
C THR A 15 30.04 9.54 16.09
N VAL A 16 29.51 8.49 15.47
CA VAL A 16 28.10 8.07 15.56
C VAL A 16 28.09 6.62 16.02
N GLU A 17 27.48 6.36 17.18
CA GLU A 17 27.38 5.02 17.76
C GLU A 17 25.91 4.58 17.90
N ARG A 18 25.70 3.26 17.99
CA ARG A 18 24.36 2.70 18.16
C ARG A 18 23.85 3.05 19.55
N GLY A 19 22.70 3.72 19.61
CA GLY A 19 22.04 4.02 20.88
C GLY A 19 21.25 2.81 21.43
N PRO A 20 20.89 2.82 22.72
CA PRO A 20 20.21 1.70 23.37
C PRO A 20 18.84 1.34 22.77
N MET A 21 18.18 2.26 22.05
CA MET A 21 16.92 1.97 21.36
C MET A 21 17.11 1.39 19.95
N ALA A 22 18.33 1.36 19.43
CA ALA A 22 18.60 0.90 18.07
C ALA A 22 18.16 -0.55 17.82
N ASP A 23 18.44 -1.45 18.77
CA ASP A 23 18.09 -2.87 18.67
C ASP A 23 16.56 -3.08 18.78
N THR A 24 15.90 -2.26 19.58
CA THR A 24 14.43 -2.25 19.69
C THR A 24 13.79 -1.84 18.37
N TYR A 25 14.30 -0.79 17.73
CA TYR A 25 13.83 -0.39 16.41
C TYR A 25 14.11 -1.45 15.35
N HIS A 26 15.26 -2.11 15.43
CA HIS A 26 15.63 -3.18 14.51
C HIS A 26 14.58 -4.30 14.48
N THR A 27 14.02 -4.65 15.65
CA THR A 27 12.97 -5.68 15.77
C THR A 27 11.70 -5.32 14.99
N TYR A 28 11.37 -4.03 14.84
CA TYR A 28 10.21 -3.59 14.05
C TYR A 28 10.55 -3.35 12.58
N LEU A 29 11.82 -3.10 12.26
CA LEU A 29 12.31 -2.89 10.90
C LEU A 29 12.56 -4.21 10.16
N GLU A 30 12.96 -5.26 10.89
CA GLU A 30 13.00 -6.65 10.41
C GLU A 30 11.59 -7.24 10.39
N ARG A 31 10.71 -6.64 9.60
CA ARG A 31 9.52 -7.36 9.17
C ARG A 31 9.96 -8.36 8.11
N PRO A 32 9.72 -9.67 8.28
CA PRO A 32 9.82 -10.60 7.16
C PRO A 32 8.98 -10.03 6.02
N ALA A 33 9.58 -9.83 4.85
CA ALA A 33 8.85 -9.32 3.68
C ALA A 33 7.81 -10.32 3.14
N ASP A 34 7.48 -11.34 3.91
CA ASP A 34 6.91 -12.60 3.44
C ASP A 34 5.76 -13.07 4.33
N ASP A 35 4.86 -12.14 4.64
CA ASP A 35 3.49 -12.54 4.90
C ASP A 35 2.93 -12.76 3.49
N GLY A 36 2.76 -14.01 3.02
CA GLY A 36 2.36 -14.39 1.65
C GLY A 36 1.03 -13.81 1.12
N ARG A 37 0.53 -12.76 1.76
CA ARG A 37 -0.57 -11.90 1.40
C ARG A 37 -0.04 -10.75 0.56
N SER A 38 -0.10 -10.92 -0.75
CA SER A 38 0.14 -9.85 -1.71
C SER A 38 -0.89 -8.73 -1.50
N TRP A 39 -0.46 -7.64 -0.86
CA TRP A 39 -1.23 -6.39 -0.76
C TRP A 39 -1.77 -5.92 -2.13
N PRO A 40 -1.00 -6.02 -3.23
CA PRO A 40 -1.52 -5.83 -4.58
C PRO A 40 -2.80 -6.64 -4.88
N GLN A 41 -2.80 -7.93 -4.55
CA GLN A 41 -3.93 -8.81 -4.82
C GLN A 41 -5.12 -8.49 -3.90
N TYR A 42 -4.87 -8.19 -2.63
CA TYR A 42 -5.91 -7.84 -1.67
C TYR A 42 -6.66 -6.55 -2.08
N TYR A 43 -5.92 -5.47 -2.34
CA TYR A 43 -6.53 -4.20 -2.75
C TYR A 43 -7.08 -4.25 -4.18
N GLY A 44 -6.45 -5.01 -5.07
CA GLY A 44 -6.98 -5.29 -6.40
C GLY A 44 -8.34 -6.02 -6.34
N GLY A 45 -8.46 -7.04 -5.49
CA GLY A 45 -9.73 -7.74 -5.25
C GLY A 45 -10.82 -6.83 -4.68
N LEU A 46 -10.47 -5.99 -3.70
CA LEU A 46 -11.40 -5.03 -3.10
C LEU A 46 -11.89 -3.98 -4.13
N ALA A 47 -10.98 -3.47 -4.96
CA ALA A 47 -11.30 -2.53 -6.04
C ALA A 47 -12.20 -3.19 -7.10
N GLY A 48 -11.89 -4.43 -7.51
CA GLY A 48 -12.71 -5.20 -8.44
C GLY A 48 -14.13 -5.45 -7.92
N MET A 49 -14.26 -5.86 -6.66
CA MET A 49 -15.56 -6.11 -6.02
C MET A 49 -16.41 -4.83 -5.91
N SER A 50 -15.77 -3.69 -5.63
CA SER A 50 -16.42 -2.37 -5.62
C SER A 50 -16.90 -1.98 -7.02
N GLY A 51 -16.08 -2.22 -8.05
CA GLY A 51 -16.45 -1.97 -9.44
C GLY A 51 -17.65 -2.79 -9.89
N VAL A 52 -17.66 -4.10 -9.60
CA VAL A 52 -18.79 -5.00 -9.88
C VAL A 52 -20.07 -4.50 -9.20
N SER A 53 -19.99 -4.12 -7.93
CA SER A 53 -21.15 -3.63 -7.15
C SER A 53 -21.76 -2.37 -7.75
N ILE A 54 -20.93 -1.44 -8.24
CA ILE A 54 -21.39 -0.22 -8.90
C ILE A 54 -22.05 -0.53 -10.25
N VAL A 55 -21.46 -1.42 -11.06
CA VAL A 55 -22.06 -1.84 -12.34
C VAL A 55 -23.41 -2.51 -12.10
N LEU A 56 -23.50 -3.43 -11.12
CA LEU A 56 -24.77 -4.04 -10.71
C LEU A 56 -25.80 -3.01 -10.27
N THR A 57 -25.39 -1.99 -9.51
CA THR A 57 -26.28 -0.92 -9.07
C THR A 57 -26.76 -0.09 -10.28
N ALA A 58 -25.87 0.23 -11.21
CA ALA A 58 -26.20 0.96 -12.42
C ALA A 58 -27.13 0.19 -13.37
N THR A 59 -27.03 -1.15 -13.42
CA THR A 59 -27.88 -1.98 -14.28
C THR A 59 -29.22 -2.33 -13.64
N LEU A 60 -29.27 -2.52 -12.32
CA LEU A 60 -30.48 -2.88 -11.59
C LEU A 60 -31.36 -1.68 -11.21
N PHE A 61 -30.78 -0.47 -11.10
CA PHE A 61 -31.52 0.73 -10.74
C PHE A 61 -31.52 1.74 -11.90
N SER A 62 -32.72 2.04 -12.41
CA SER A 62 -32.94 2.95 -13.55
C SER A 62 -32.84 4.43 -13.12
N GLY A 63 -31.64 4.88 -12.77
CA GLY A 63 -31.31 6.28 -12.50
C GLY A 63 -30.22 6.79 -13.44
N PRO A 64 -30.09 8.11 -13.66
CA PRO A 64 -28.99 8.65 -14.45
C PRO A 64 -27.65 8.31 -13.78
N VAL A 65 -26.88 7.44 -14.43
CA VAL A 65 -25.53 7.09 -13.97
C VAL A 65 -24.59 8.23 -14.36
N PRO A 66 -23.88 8.87 -13.42
CA PRO A 66 -22.96 9.93 -13.77
C PRO A 66 -21.83 9.34 -14.61
N ILE A 67 -21.71 9.79 -15.87
CA ILE A 67 -20.70 9.35 -16.84
C ILE A 67 -19.29 9.41 -16.24
N VAL A 68 -19.02 10.39 -15.39
CA VAL A 68 -17.77 10.54 -14.64
C VAL A 68 -17.47 9.30 -13.78
N ALA A 69 -18.48 8.73 -13.11
CA ALA A 69 -18.29 7.52 -12.31
C ALA A 69 -17.95 6.30 -13.17
N LEU A 70 -18.55 6.15 -14.35
CA LEU A 70 -18.21 5.07 -15.29
C LEU A 70 -16.78 5.20 -15.81
N VAL A 71 -16.36 6.42 -16.20
CA VAL A 71 -15.00 6.69 -16.67
C VAL A 71 -13.97 6.43 -15.55
N SER A 72 -14.25 6.89 -14.33
CA SER A 72 -13.41 6.60 -13.16
C SER A 72 -13.31 5.09 -12.89
N LEU A 73 -14.38 4.33 -13.12
CA LEU A 73 -14.41 2.88 -12.95
C LEU A 73 -13.51 2.17 -13.96
N VAL A 74 -13.59 2.55 -15.23
CA VAL A 74 -12.75 1.98 -16.29
C VAL A 74 -11.28 2.29 -16.01
N ALA A 75 -10.96 3.51 -15.56
CA ALA A 75 -9.60 3.89 -15.19
C ALA A 75 -9.07 3.08 -13.99
N LEU A 76 -9.87 2.88 -12.94
CA LEU A 76 -9.52 2.06 -11.78
C LEU A 76 -9.32 0.59 -12.16
N ALA A 77 -10.21 0.04 -13.00
CA ALA A 77 -10.09 -1.33 -13.50
C ALA A 77 -8.81 -1.52 -14.33
N GLY A 78 -8.48 -0.56 -15.20
CA GLY A 78 -7.24 -0.57 -15.98
C GLY A 78 -5.99 -0.50 -15.11
N LEU A 79 -5.98 0.36 -14.09
CA LEU A 79 -4.86 0.48 -13.15
C LEU A 79 -4.69 -0.79 -12.31
N ALA A 80 -5.79 -1.39 -11.84
CA ALA A 80 -5.77 -2.65 -11.11
C ALA A 80 -5.25 -3.81 -11.99
N ALA A 81 -5.67 -3.89 -13.25
CA ALA A 81 -5.20 -4.90 -14.19
C ALA A 81 -3.70 -4.73 -14.51
N TYR A 82 -3.23 -3.50 -14.73
CA TYR A 82 -1.82 -3.18 -14.94
C TYR A 82 -0.95 -3.53 -13.73
N HIS A 83 -1.43 -3.20 -12.53
CA HIS A 83 -0.72 -3.54 -11.30
C HIS A 83 -0.68 -5.06 -11.06
N TRP A 84 -1.76 -5.78 -11.41
CA TRP A 84 -1.79 -7.23 -11.34
C TRP A 84 -0.84 -7.88 -12.36
N SER A 85 -0.81 -7.42 -13.62
CA SER A 85 0.07 -7.99 -14.65
C SER A 85 1.55 -7.82 -14.29
N THR A 86 1.92 -6.65 -13.78
CA THR A 86 3.31 -6.36 -13.36
C THR A 86 3.73 -7.08 -12.08
N ALA A 87 2.77 -7.46 -11.23
CA ALA A 87 3.03 -8.29 -10.05
C ALA A 87 3.18 -9.79 -10.38
N VAL A 88 2.64 -10.25 -11.52
CA VAL A 88 2.73 -11.65 -11.98
C VAL A 88 4.03 -11.91 -12.76
N GLU A 89 4.65 -10.88 -13.34
CA GLU A 89 5.92 -10.98 -14.09
C GLU A 89 7.20 -10.92 -13.23
N ARG A 90 7.07 -10.83 -11.90
CA ARG A 90 8.20 -10.94 -10.95
C ARG A 90 8.17 -12.25 -10.20
#